data_AF-A0A060CAM9-F1
#
_entry.id   AF-A0A060CAM9-F1
#
_cell.length_a   1.000
_cell.length_b   1.000
_cell.length_c   1.000
_cell.angle_alpha   90.00
_cell.angle_beta   90.00
_cell.angle_gamma   90.00
#
_symmetry.space_group_name_H-M   'P 1'
#
loop_
_entity.id
_entity.type
_entity.pdbx_description
1 polymer ?
#
loop_
_entity_poly.entity_id
_entity_poly.type
_entity_poly.pdbx_seq_one_letter_code
_entity_poly.pdbx_strand_id
1 'polypeptide(L)'
;MTARTRRDRVAFAAEQALTIVSRNTLHFAGWYPDDTTVDNNLLLPRPRPVWTNPEGSNVGWTTGFLPGVYWLAWELSGEDRYKQAALATVSSFAD
;
A
#
# COMPACT_ATOMS: atom_id res chain seq x y z
N MET A 1 29.35 18.21 -12.52
CA MET A 1 28.14 17.51 -12.04
C MET A 1 27.32 17.11 -13.25
N THR A 2 27.33 15.84 -13.66
CA THR A 2 26.54 15.36 -14.80
C THR A 2 25.08 15.28 -14.38
N ALA A 3 24.18 15.92 -15.12
CA ALA A 3 22.75 15.90 -14.79
C ALA A 3 22.17 14.49 -14.97
N ARG A 4 21.52 13.95 -13.92
CA ARG A 4 20.81 12.67 -13.99
C ARG A 4 19.71 12.74 -15.06
N THR A 5 19.64 11.72 -15.92
CA THR A 5 18.62 11.62 -16.97
C THR A 5 17.22 11.45 -16.36
N ARG A 6 16.16 11.69 -17.15
CA ARG A 6 14.78 11.43 -16.69
C ARG A 6 14.61 9.99 -16.20
N ARG A 7 15.21 9.03 -16.92
CA ARG A 7 15.14 7.61 -16.58
C ARG A 7 15.76 7.32 -15.21
N ASP A 8 16.93 7.89 -14.94
CA ASP A 8 17.61 7.72 -13.65
C ASP A 8 16.82 8.32 -12.48
N ARG A 9 16.11 9.43 -12.72
CA ARG A 9 15.25 10.04 -11.70
C ARG A 9 14.03 9.17 -11.39
N VAL A 10 13.41 8.57 -12.41
CA VAL A 10 12.27 7.67 -12.21
C VAL A 10 12.71 6.40 -11.48
N ALA A 11 13.83 5.79 -11.88
CA ALA A 11 14.36 4.60 -11.21
C ALA A 11 14.64 4.89 -9.72
N PHE A 12 15.33 6.00 -9.43
CA PHE A 12 15.59 6.41 -8.05
C PHE A 12 14.30 6.64 -7.25
N ALA A 13 13.31 7.31 -7.82
CA ALA A 13 12.03 7.53 -7.15
C ALA A 13 11.28 6.22 -6.88
N ALA A 14 11.30 5.28 -7.82
CA ALA A 14 10.69 3.96 -7.66
C ALA A 14 11.36 3.15 -6.53
N GLU A 15 12.69 3.18 -6.43
CA GLU A 15 13.43 2.53 -5.33
C GLU A 15 13.07 3.13 -3.95
N GLN A 16 12.93 4.46 -3.87
CA GLN A 16 12.49 5.11 -2.64
C GLN A 16 11.04 4.73 -2.28
N ALA A 17 10.15 4.68 -3.28
CA ALA A 17 8.77 4.24 -3.08
C ALA A 17 8.71 2.78 -2.59
N LEU A 18 9.48 1.86 -3.18
CA LEU A 18 9.56 0.47 -2.74
C LEU A 18 10.07 0.34 -1.29
N THR A 19 10.97 1.22 -0.86
CA THR A 19 11.42 1.27 0.54
C THR A 19 10.26 1.60 1.49
N ILE A 20 9.40 2.55 1.13
CA ILE A 20 8.23 2.93 1.92
C ILE A 20 7.19 1.80 1.90
N VAL A 21 6.89 1.24 0.72
CA VAL A 21 5.92 0.14 0.58
C VAL A 21 6.37 -1.09 1.36
N SER A 22 7.66 -1.43 1.35
CA SER A 22 8.23 -2.53 2.13
C SER A 22 7.99 -2.38 3.64
N ARG A 23 8.13 -1.16 4.17
CA ARG A 23 7.86 -0.90 5.59
C ARG A 23 6.39 -1.09 5.90
N ASN A 24 5.52 -0.60 5.02
CA ASN A 24 4.07 -0.70 5.15
C ASN A 24 3.57 -2.16 5.08
N THR A 25 4.14 -3.01 4.21
CA THR A 25 3.72 -4.42 4.09
C THR A 25 3.83 -5.21 5.39
N LEU A 26 4.69 -4.81 6.34
CA LEU A 26 4.80 -5.46 7.64
C LEU A 26 3.58 -5.23 8.54
N HIS A 27 2.75 -4.22 8.22
CA HIS A 27 1.69 -3.77 9.10
C HIS A 27 0.29 -4.14 8.61
N PHE A 28 0.04 -4.20 7.30
CA PHE A 28 -1.31 -4.26 6.73
C PHE A 28 -1.79 -5.67 6.30
N ALA A 29 -1.43 -6.71 7.04
CA ALA A 29 -1.88 -8.08 6.76
C ALA A 29 -3.36 -8.29 7.12
N GLY A 30 -4.27 -7.74 6.31
CA GLY A 30 -5.72 -7.96 6.43
C GLY A 30 -6.53 -6.75 6.89
N TRP A 31 -5.96 -5.55 6.91
CA TRP A 31 -6.69 -4.31 7.20
C TRP A 31 -6.20 -3.14 6.35
N TYR A 32 -7.03 -2.12 6.21
CA TYR A 32 -6.83 -0.98 5.33
C TYR A 32 -6.52 0.30 6.12
N PRO A 33 -5.54 1.10 5.68
CA PRO A 33 -5.26 2.40 6.29
C PRO A 33 -6.42 3.36 6.07
N ASP A 34 -6.45 4.42 6.87
CA ASP A 34 -7.32 5.56 6.65
C ASP A 34 -7.01 6.29 5.33
N ASP A 35 -7.91 7.19 4.93
CA ASP A 35 -7.81 8.00 3.71
C ASP A 35 -6.65 9.00 3.77
N THR A 36 -6.16 9.33 4.96
CA THR A 36 -5.10 10.30 5.19
C THR A 36 -4.12 9.84 6.26
N THR A 37 -2.89 10.35 6.20
CA THR A 37 -1.89 10.18 7.25
C THR A 37 -2.11 11.16 8.39
N VAL A 38 -1.80 10.74 9.61
CA VAL A 38 -1.58 11.65 10.75
C VAL A 38 -0.09 11.61 11.07
N ASP A 39 0.55 12.77 11.20
CA ASP A 39 1.99 12.90 11.49
C ASP A 39 2.91 12.07 10.56
N ASN A 40 2.59 12.07 9.25
CA ASN A 40 3.25 11.27 8.21
C ASN A 40 3.19 9.75 8.44
N ASN A 41 2.23 9.29 9.24
CA ASN A 41 2.03 7.88 9.55
C ASN A 41 0.76 7.36 8.87
N LEU A 42 0.93 6.39 7.96
CA LEU A 42 -0.16 5.64 7.32
C LEU A 42 -0.73 4.52 8.22
N LEU A 43 -0.12 4.27 9.39
CA LEU A 43 -0.44 3.12 10.26
C LEU A 43 -1.68 3.33 11.14
N LEU A 44 -2.53 4.31 10.83
CA LEU A 44 -3.83 4.40 11.49
C LEU A 44 -4.82 3.49 10.74
N PRO A 45 -5.42 2.51 11.42
CA PRO A 45 -6.46 1.70 10.82
C PRO A 45 -7.64 2.59 10.45
N ARG A 46 -8.26 2.30 9.29
CA ARG A 46 -9.41 3.08 8.83
C ARG A 46 -10.43 3.17 9.97
N PRO A 47 -10.83 4.39 10.37
CA PRO A 47 -11.82 4.59 11.42
C PRO A 47 -13.08 3.82 11.09
N ARG A 48 -13.66 3.22 12.12
CA ARG A 48 -14.91 2.48 12.02
C ARG A 48 -16.01 3.39 11.44
N PRO A 49 -16.46 3.19 10.19
CA PRO A 49 -17.46 4.08 9.60
C PRO A 49 -18.87 3.74 10.10
N VAL A 50 -19.09 2.50 10.57
CA VAL A 50 -20.35 2.02 11.16
C VAL A 50 -20.04 1.01 12.28
N TRP A 51 -20.82 1.00 13.36
CA TRP A 51 -20.68 0.08 14.53
C TRP A 51 -20.68 -1.42 14.19
N THR A 52 -20.91 -1.81 12.95
CA THR A 52 -20.91 -3.22 12.52
C THR A 52 -19.55 -3.69 12.02
N ASN A 53 -18.69 -2.80 11.54
CA ASN A 53 -17.44 -3.20 10.87
C ASN A 53 -16.24 -2.97 11.80
N PRO A 54 -15.27 -3.89 11.90
CA PRO A 54 -14.03 -3.65 12.63
C PRO A 54 -13.24 -2.45 12.08
N GLU A 55 -12.34 -1.88 12.89
CA GLU A 55 -11.37 -0.89 12.42
C GLU A 55 -10.50 -1.49 11.30
N GLY A 56 -10.18 -0.68 10.29
CA GLY A 56 -9.40 -1.14 9.13
C GLY A 56 -10.16 -2.06 8.18
N SER A 57 -11.49 -2.12 8.25
CA SER A 57 -12.31 -2.86 7.28
C SER A 57 -12.18 -2.33 5.85
N ASN A 58 -12.49 -3.21 4.88
CA ASN A 58 -12.59 -2.87 3.46
C ASN A 58 -13.86 -2.05 3.15
N VAL A 59 -13.86 -0.79 3.56
CA VAL A 59 -15.00 0.13 3.39
C VAL A 59 -14.52 1.50 2.94
N GLY A 60 -15.30 2.15 2.09
CA GLY A 60 -14.95 3.44 1.50
C GLY A 60 -14.31 3.29 0.12
N TRP A 61 -14.06 4.43 -0.51
CA TRP A 61 -13.67 4.50 -1.93
C TRP A 61 -12.17 4.30 -2.18
N THR A 62 -11.35 4.34 -1.12
CA THR A 62 -9.87 4.32 -1.21
C THR A 62 -9.25 2.94 -0.98
N THR A 63 -10.02 1.93 -0.56
CA THR A 63 -9.50 0.60 -0.21
C THR A 63 -8.78 -0.08 -1.35
N GLY A 64 -9.21 0.14 -2.60
CA GLY A 64 -8.58 -0.45 -3.78
C GLY A 64 -7.16 0.05 -4.07
N PHE A 65 -6.75 1.19 -3.51
CA PHE A 65 -5.42 1.74 -3.75
C PHE A 65 -4.32 0.90 -3.10
N LEU A 66 -4.54 0.37 -1.90
CA LEU A 66 -3.52 -0.42 -1.19
C LEU A 66 -3.12 -1.70 -1.94
N PRO A 67 -4.05 -2.60 -2.34
CA PRO A 67 -3.67 -3.77 -3.14
C PRO A 67 -3.09 -3.37 -4.50
N GLY A 68 -3.56 -2.26 -5.10
CA GLY A 68 -2.97 -1.72 -6.33
C GLY A 68 -1.49 -1.35 -6.18
N VAL A 69 -1.11 -0.70 -5.07
CA VAL A 69 0.30 -0.38 -4.78
C VAL A 69 1.14 -1.65 -4.60
N TYR A 70 0.60 -2.70 -3.99
CA TYR A 70 1.30 -3.98 -3.87
C TYR A 70 1.49 -4.69 -5.21
N TRP A 71 0.50 -4.64 -6.10
CA TRP A 71 0.66 -5.13 -7.47
C TRP A 71 1.73 -4.36 -8.23
N LEU A 72 1.73 -3.03 -8.18
CA LEU A 72 2.77 -2.20 -8.80
C LEU A 72 4.17 -2.51 -8.22
N ALA A 73 4.27 -2.72 -6.91
CA ALA A 73 5.53 -3.07 -6.27
C ALA A 73 6.04 -4.44 -6.75
N TRP A 74 5.15 -5.43 -6.87
CA TRP A 74 5.47 -6.74 -7.44
C TRP A 74 5.92 -6.65 -8.91
N GLU A 75 5.22 -5.88 -9.75
CA GLU A 75 5.60 -5.70 -11.15
C GLU A 75 6.95 -5.00 -11.31
N LEU A 76 7.29 -4.07 -10.40
CA LEU A 76 8.55 -3.33 -10.44
C LEU A 76 9.75 -4.12 -9.89
N SER A 77 9.54 -4.96 -8.87
CA SER A 77 10.66 -5.66 -8.18
C SER A 77 10.74 -7.16 -8.46
N GLY A 78 9.63 -7.80 -8.86
CA GLY A 78 9.50 -9.24 -8.98
C GLY A 78 9.43 -9.99 -7.64
N GLU A 79 9.35 -9.30 -6.50
CA GLU A 79 9.39 -9.95 -5.18
C GLU A 79 8.02 -10.49 -4.73
N ASP A 80 7.95 -11.80 -4.47
CA ASP A 80 6.69 -12.49 -4.14
C ASP A 80 6.01 -12.00 -2.85
N ARG A 81 6.74 -11.38 -1.92
CA ARG A 81 6.15 -10.78 -0.71
C ARG A 81 5.07 -9.75 -1.05
N TYR A 82 5.25 -8.98 -2.13
CA TYR A 82 4.27 -7.98 -2.56
C TYR A 82 3.04 -8.63 -3.18
N LYS A 83 3.24 -9.69 -3.98
CA LYS A 83 2.15 -10.50 -4.52
C LYS A 83 1.32 -11.14 -3.41
N GLN A 84 1.98 -11.70 -2.38
CA GLN A 84 1.30 -12.29 -1.22
C GLN A 84 0.49 -11.23 -0.46
N ALA A 85 1.08 -10.04 -0.23
CA ALA A 85 0.36 -8.93 0.39
C ALA A 85 -0.85 -8.52 -0.45
N ALA A 86 -0.69 -8.35 -1.77
CA ALA A 86 -1.80 -8.02 -2.67
C ALA A 86 -2.92 -9.05 -2.60
N LEU A 87 -2.61 -10.35 -2.71
CA LEU A 87 -3.61 -11.42 -2.63
C LEU A 87 -4.33 -11.45 -1.28
N ALA A 88 -3.60 -11.26 -0.18
CA ALA A 88 -4.20 -11.20 1.15
C ALA A 88 -5.19 -10.03 1.27
N THR A 89 -4.82 -8.85 0.78
CA THR A 89 -5.68 -7.67 0.82
C THR A 89 -6.90 -7.83 -0.10
N VAL A 90 -6.73 -8.34 -1.33
CA VAL A 90 -7.81 -8.50 -2.31
C VAL A 90 -8.88 -9.49 -1.86
N SER A 91 -8.53 -10.46 -1.01
CA SER A 91 -9.48 -11.48 -0.51
C SER A 91 -10.74 -10.88 0.13
N SER A 92 -10.65 -9.71 0.76
CA SER A 92 -11.78 -9.02 1.39
C SER A 92 -12.69 -8.24 0.42
N PHE A 93 -12.42 -8.29 -0.89
CA PHE A 93 -13.30 -7.70 -1.92
C PHE A 93 -14.23 -8.72 -2.55
N ALA A 94 -13.94 -10.01 -2.40
CA ALA A 94 -14.75 -11.09 -2.91
C ALA A 94 -15.86 -11.41 -1.90
N ASP A 95 -16.89 -10.56 -1.86
CA ASP A 95 -18.17 -10.78 -1.17
C ASP A 95 -19.34 -10.60 -2.15
#